data_AF-A0A4U6XT73-F1
#
_entry.id   AF-A0A4U6XT73-F1
#
_cell.length_a   1.000
_cell.length_b   1.000
_cell.length_c   1.000
_cell.angle_alpha   90.00
_cell.angle_beta   90.00
_cell.angle_gamma   90.00
#
_symmetry.space_group_name_H-M   'P 1'
#
loop_
_entity.id
_entity.type
_entity.pdbx_description
1 polymer ?
#
loop_
_entity_poly.entity_id
_entity_poly.type
_entity_poly.pdbx_seq_one_letter_code
_entity_poly.pdbx_strand_id
1 'polypeptide(L)'
;MIVGMILFGVVSDQLGRKTGAVATTILLVLGIALSTAASGTTTTGMFWMLIIARGIAGVGAGGEYPVSGAGAAEATDEDAKFRKRRGFMFAMLADLSASLGYVWGGLVPLLLLLCVGQQVAKYHIVWRTSFALGMAPPLLIFWFRMRMAVSTAYRKSALRKQRAPYKLALKRYWRPLAGAASTWFLYNWISIPFGIFSSTIIARANVEHSLVKTLGWGVVINCFYIPGPFIGGYLSDKIGRRQTMALGFTLQAILGFVLGGAMDPIQRIFPLFVVLYGIFLTLGEVGPGR
;
A
#
# COMPACT_ATOMS: atom_id res chain seq x y z
N MET A 1 -11.95 -3.22 1.69
CA MET A 1 -10.74 -3.29 2.56
C MET A 1 -11.11 -3.46 4.03
N ILE A 2 -11.83 -2.53 4.66
CA ILE A 2 -12.17 -2.61 6.11
C ILE A 2 -12.87 -3.92 6.47
N VAL A 3 -13.88 -4.33 5.70
CA VAL A 3 -14.57 -5.62 5.90
C VAL A 3 -13.59 -6.80 5.87
N GLY A 4 -12.63 -6.78 4.95
CA GLY A 4 -11.58 -7.79 4.86
C GLY A 4 -10.66 -7.81 6.07
N MET A 5 -10.23 -6.65 6.56
CA MET A 5 -9.38 -6.53 7.75
C MET A 5 -10.05 -7.15 8.99
N ILE A 6 -11.34 -6.87 9.21
CA ILE A 6 -12.10 -7.40 10.35
C ILE A 6 -12.31 -8.90 10.21
N LEU A 7 -12.82 -9.34 9.05
CA LEU A 7 -13.20 -10.73 8.81
C LEU A 7 -11.97 -11.65 8.83
N PHE A 8 -10.89 -11.26 8.16
CA PHE A 8 -9.67 -12.06 8.12
C PHE A 8 -8.80 -11.93 9.37
N GLY A 9 -8.95 -10.86 10.16
CA GLY A 9 -8.40 -10.82 11.52
C GLY A 9 -8.95 -11.97 12.36
N VAL A 10 -10.29 -12.10 12.42
CA VAL A 10 -10.96 -13.18 13.16
C VAL A 10 -10.64 -14.56 12.60
N VAL A 11 -10.73 -14.71 11.27
CA VAL A 11 -10.46 -16.00 10.60
C VAL A 11 -9.03 -16.47 10.82
N SER A 12 -8.04 -15.57 10.74
CA SER A 12 -6.64 -15.95 10.92
C SER A 12 -6.27 -16.22 12.39
N ASP A 13 -6.98 -15.61 13.34
CA ASP A 13 -6.85 -15.92 14.77
C ASP A 13 -7.48 -17.28 15.15
N GLN A 14 -8.58 -17.69 14.49
CA GLN A 14 -9.30 -18.93 14.83
C GLN A 14 -8.90 -20.15 13.97
N LEU A 15 -8.79 -19.97 12.64
CA LEU A 15 -8.52 -21.03 11.67
C LEU A 15 -7.03 -21.15 11.31
N GLY A 16 -6.19 -20.24 11.80
CA GLY A 16 -4.75 -20.24 11.56
C GLY A 16 -4.28 -19.25 10.51
N ARG A 17 -3.05 -18.74 10.72
CA ARG A 17 -2.39 -17.77 9.84
C ARG A 17 -2.25 -18.25 8.40
N LYS A 18 -1.90 -19.53 8.21
CA LYS A 18 -1.81 -20.14 6.87
C LYS A 18 -3.16 -20.10 6.13
N THR A 19 -4.24 -20.51 6.80
CA THR A 19 -5.60 -20.52 6.22
C THR A 19 -6.05 -19.11 5.86
N GLY A 20 -5.81 -18.14 6.75
CA GLY A 20 -6.08 -16.72 6.49
C GLY A 20 -5.30 -16.16 5.31
N ALA A 21 -3.99 -16.47 5.24
CA ALA A 21 -3.13 -16.02 4.14
C ALA A 21 -3.56 -16.61 2.79
N VAL A 22 -3.90 -17.90 2.75
CA VAL A 22 -4.36 -18.57 1.52
C VAL A 22 -5.71 -18.00 1.07
N ALA A 23 -6.69 -17.88 1.99
CA ALA A 23 -8.02 -17.39 1.66
C ALA A 23 -8.03 -15.92 1.17
N THR A 24 -7.22 -15.06 1.77
CA THR A 24 -7.06 -13.66 1.33
C THR A 24 -6.46 -13.57 -0.07
N THR A 25 -5.43 -14.39 -0.36
CA THR A 25 -4.82 -14.46 -1.70
C THR A 25 -5.83 -14.92 -2.75
N ILE A 26 -6.65 -15.94 -2.44
CA ILE A 26 -7.66 -16.46 -3.37
C ILE A 26 -8.69 -15.37 -3.71
N LEU A 27 -9.21 -14.66 -2.70
CA LEU A 27 -10.15 -13.56 -2.93
C LEU A 27 -9.51 -12.40 -3.71
N LEU A 28 -8.25 -12.09 -3.44
CA LEU A 28 -7.51 -11.06 -4.16
C LEU A 28 -7.35 -11.44 -5.64
N VAL A 29 -6.85 -12.64 -5.93
CA VAL A 29 -6.66 -13.17 -7.30
C VAL A 29 -8.00 -13.23 -8.03
N LEU A 30 -9.05 -13.73 -7.39
CA LEU A 30 -10.40 -13.78 -7.96
C LEU A 30 -10.90 -12.38 -8.33
N GLY A 31 -10.76 -11.40 -7.43
CA GLY A 31 -11.18 -10.03 -7.70
C GLY A 31 -10.38 -9.37 -8.83
N ILE A 32 -9.08 -9.65 -8.94
CA ILE A 32 -8.24 -9.17 -10.05
C ILE A 32 -8.66 -9.85 -11.36
N ALA A 33 -8.85 -11.16 -11.38
CA ALA A 33 -9.29 -11.91 -12.55
C ALA A 33 -10.64 -11.41 -13.07
N LEU A 34 -11.63 -11.22 -12.18
CA LEU A 34 -12.93 -10.65 -12.53
C LEU A 34 -12.81 -9.23 -13.08
N SER A 35 -11.87 -8.44 -12.55
CA SER A 35 -11.64 -7.09 -13.05
C SER A 35 -10.98 -7.07 -14.42
N THR A 36 -10.05 -7.98 -14.70
CA THR A 36 -9.45 -8.17 -16.03
C THR A 36 -10.49 -8.60 -17.06
N ALA A 37 -11.38 -9.51 -16.65
CA ALA A 37 -12.47 -10.02 -17.48
C ALA A 37 -13.68 -9.09 -17.57
N ALA A 38 -13.67 -7.94 -16.88
CA ALA A 38 -14.83 -7.07 -16.77
C ALA A 38 -15.34 -6.64 -18.16
N SER A 39 -16.57 -7.03 -18.50
CA SER A 39 -17.24 -6.66 -19.74
C SER A 39 -18.70 -6.40 -19.43
N GLY A 40 -19.31 -5.44 -20.12
CA GLY A 40 -20.72 -5.11 -19.96
C GLY A 40 -21.33 -4.80 -21.31
N THR A 41 -22.61 -5.14 -21.48
CA THR A 41 -23.39 -4.75 -22.65
C THR A 41 -23.58 -3.23 -22.74
N THR A 42 -23.46 -2.53 -21.61
CA THR A 42 -23.39 -1.07 -21.50
C THR A 42 -22.14 -0.65 -20.75
N THR A 43 -21.65 0.57 -21.00
CA THR A 43 -20.51 1.15 -20.27
C THR A 43 -20.77 1.18 -18.76
N THR A 44 -21.99 1.53 -18.35
CA THR A 44 -22.43 1.52 -16.96
C THR A 44 -22.40 0.10 -16.36
N GLY A 45 -22.84 -0.91 -17.11
CA GLY A 45 -22.77 -2.32 -16.70
C GLY A 45 -21.33 -2.80 -16.52
N MET A 46 -20.41 -2.40 -17.40
CA MET A 46 -18.98 -2.68 -17.26
C MET A 46 -18.42 -2.06 -15.97
N PHE A 47 -18.79 -0.81 -15.67
CA PHE A 47 -18.36 -0.14 -14.42
C PHE A 47 -18.93 -0.83 -13.18
N TRP A 48 -20.18 -1.29 -13.20
CA TRP A 48 -20.73 -2.07 -12.08
C TRP A 48 -20.00 -3.38 -11.84
N MET A 49 -19.67 -4.11 -12.91
CA MET A 49 -18.86 -5.32 -12.81
C MET A 49 -17.47 -5.01 -12.23
N LEU A 50 -16.85 -3.90 -12.65
CA LEU A 50 -15.58 -3.44 -12.06
C LEU A 50 -15.73 -3.08 -10.58
N ILE A 51 -16.81 -2.39 -10.18
CA ILE A 51 -17.05 -2.02 -8.77
C ILE A 51 -17.14 -3.27 -7.90
N ILE A 52 -17.91 -4.27 -8.32
CA ILE A 52 -18.06 -5.53 -7.58
C ILE A 52 -16.73 -6.29 -7.53
N ALA A 53 -16.04 -6.44 -8.66
CA ALA A 53 -14.76 -7.12 -8.75
C ALA A 53 -13.67 -6.43 -7.88
N ARG A 54 -13.64 -5.10 -7.88
CA ARG A 54 -12.79 -4.28 -7.01
C ARG A 54 -13.18 -4.40 -5.54
N GLY A 55 -14.46 -4.54 -5.24
CA GLY A 55 -14.96 -4.84 -3.89
C GLY A 55 -14.39 -6.16 -3.36
N ILE A 56 -14.47 -7.23 -4.16
CA ILE A 56 -13.90 -8.55 -3.84
C ILE A 56 -12.38 -8.48 -3.68
N ALA A 57 -11.68 -7.88 -4.64
CA ALA A 57 -10.23 -7.68 -4.56
C ALA A 57 -9.85 -6.88 -3.30
N GLY A 58 -10.64 -5.86 -2.97
CA GLY A 58 -10.45 -5.03 -1.79
C GLY A 58 -10.71 -5.76 -0.47
N VAL A 59 -11.58 -6.78 -0.44
CA VAL A 59 -11.75 -7.67 0.73
C VAL A 59 -10.51 -8.56 0.88
N GLY A 60 -10.02 -9.16 -0.21
CA GLY A 60 -8.78 -9.94 -0.22
C GLY A 60 -7.57 -9.14 0.25
N ALA A 61 -7.30 -8.01 -0.42
CA ALA A 61 -6.21 -7.10 -0.06
C ALA A 61 -6.31 -6.61 1.39
N GLY A 62 -7.52 -6.30 1.87
CA GLY A 62 -7.75 -5.87 3.25
C GLY A 62 -7.34 -6.92 4.27
N GLY A 63 -7.59 -8.20 4.00
CA GLY A 63 -7.20 -9.28 4.90
C GLY A 63 -5.69 -9.59 4.90
N GLU A 64 -4.95 -9.21 3.85
CA GLU A 64 -3.51 -9.43 3.80
C GLU A 64 -2.74 -8.57 4.82
N TYR A 65 -3.22 -7.35 5.11
CA TYR A 65 -2.61 -6.45 6.08
C TYR A 65 -2.47 -7.08 7.49
N PRO A 66 -3.56 -7.53 8.16
CA PRO A 66 -3.45 -8.11 9.49
C PRO A 66 -2.70 -9.44 9.49
N VAL A 67 -2.88 -10.27 8.46
CA VAL A 67 -2.23 -11.59 8.39
C VAL A 67 -0.72 -11.45 8.17
N SER A 68 -0.29 -10.61 7.23
CA SER A 68 1.12 -10.41 6.91
C SER A 68 1.83 -9.59 7.98
N GLY A 69 1.18 -8.54 8.50
CA GLY A 69 1.74 -7.71 9.59
C GLY A 69 1.95 -8.51 10.88
N ALA A 70 0.96 -9.30 11.29
CA ALA A 70 1.10 -10.18 12.46
C ALA A 70 2.15 -11.28 12.21
N GLY A 71 2.14 -11.91 11.03
CA GLY A 71 3.12 -12.95 10.67
C GLY A 71 4.56 -12.43 10.64
N ALA A 72 4.80 -11.25 10.07
CA ALA A 72 6.10 -10.60 10.10
C ALA A 72 6.52 -10.22 11.53
N ALA A 73 5.57 -9.81 12.38
CA ALA A 73 5.85 -9.50 13.79
C ALA A 73 6.31 -10.72 14.55
N GLU A 74 5.60 -11.84 14.39
CA GLU A 74 5.94 -13.10 15.02
C GLU A 74 7.31 -13.62 14.53
N ALA A 75 7.54 -13.62 13.21
CA ALA A 75 8.78 -14.12 12.61
C ALA A 75 10.02 -13.31 13.02
N THR A 76 9.89 -11.98 13.14
CA THR A 76 11.00 -11.11 13.56
C THR A 76 11.30 -11.20 15.06
N ASP A 77 10.36 -11.69 15.87
CA ASP A 77 10.50 -11.81 17.33
C ASP A 77 11.12 -13.17 17.75
N GLU A 78 10.98 -14.22 16.93
CA GLU A 78 11.54 -15.54 17.18
C GLU A 78 13.08 -15.52 17.27
N ASP A 79 13.75 -14.69 16.47
CA ASP A 79 15.21 -14.70 16.35
C ASP A 79 15.88 -13.50 17.06
N ALA A 80 16.85 -13.80 17.94
CA ALA A 80 17.55 -12.78 18.73
C ALA A 80 18.36 -11.79 17.87
N LYS A 81 18.88 -12.24 16.71
CA LYS A 81 19.61 -11.38 15.76
C LYS A 81 18.68 -10.38 15.07
N PHE A 82 17.45 -10.78 14.79
CA PHE A 82 16.47 -9.97 14.07
C PHE A 82 15.72 -8.98 14.97
N ARG A 83 15.60 -9.27 16.28
CA ARG A 83 14.99 -8.32 17.25
C ARG A 83 15.64 -6.93 17.28
N LYS A 84 16.96 -6.83 17.10
CA LYS A 84 17.69 -5.53 17.11
C LYS A 84 17.49 -4.68 15.85
N ARG A 85 17.10 -5.30 14.72
CA ARG A 85 16.88 -4.62 13.43
C ARG A 85 15.43 -4.67 12.98
N ARG A 86 14.52 -4.79 13.95
CA ARG A 86 13.10 -5.04 13.70
C ARG A 86 12.47 -3.87 12.95
N GLY A 87 12.82 -2.61 13.28
CA GLY A 87 12.29 -1.44 12.60
C GLY A 87 12.67 -1.44 11.12
N PHE A 88 13.95 -1.67 10.82
CA PHE A 88 14.43 -1.75 9.45
C PHE A 88 13.77 -2.88 8.65
N MET A 89 13.71 -4.10 9.17
CA MET A 89 13.10 -5.22 8.43
C MET A 89 11.61 -5.02 8.18
N PHE A 90 10.89 -4.45 9.15
CA PHE A 90 9.48 -4.14 8.95
C PHE A 90 9.26 -3.09 7.85
N ALA A 91 10.04 -2.01 7.87
CA ALA A 91 9.99 -0.99 6.82
C ALA A 91 10.32 -1.58 5.44
N MET A 92 11.28 -2.51 5.36
CA MET A 92 11.59 -3.20 4.11
C MET A 92 10.48 -4.15 3.65
N LEU A 93 9.83 -4.85 4.58
CA LEU A 93 8.78 -5.82 4.24
C LEU A 93 7.45 -5.13 3.90
N ALA A 94 7.07 -4.09 4.62
CA ALA A 94 5.79 -3.40 4.45
C ALA A 94 5.89 -2.22 3.48
N ASP A 95 6.81 -1.29 3.73
CA ASP A 95 6.82 0.00 3.01
C ASP A 95 7.53 -0.07 1.68
N LEU A 96 8.69 -0.72 1.64
CA LEU A 96 9.42 -0.88 0.39
C LEU A 96 8.63 -1.75 -0.59
N SER A 97 8.01 -2.83 -0.12
CA SER A 97 7.17 -3.68 -0.99
C SER A 97 5.97 -2.92 -1.54
N ALA A 98 5.31 -2.08 -0.72
CA ALA A 98 4.23 -1.20 -1.16
C ALA A 98 4.72 -0.13 -2.15
N SER A 99 5.86 0.50 -1.89
CA SER A 99 6.49 1.51 -2.73
C SER A 99 6.83 0.96 -4.11
N LEU A 100 7.42 -0.23 -4.16
CA LEU A 100 7.65 -0.96 -5.42
C LEU A 100 6.33 -1.26 -6.14
N GLY A 101 5.29 -1.64 -5.40
CA GLY A 101 3.94 -1.81 -5.95
C GLY A 101 3.40 -0.56 -6.66
N TYR A 102 3.59 0.63 -6.09
CA TYR A 102 3.19 1.89 -6.73
C TYR A 102 3.99 2.19 -8.00
N VAL A 103 5.30 1.94 -7.97
CA VAL A 103 6.18 2.15 -9.13
C VAL A 103 5.77 1.22 -10.27
N TRP A 104 5.65 -0.08 -10.01
CA TRP A 104 5.22 -1.06 -11.01
C TRP A 104 3.79 -0.80 -11.50
N GLY A 105 2.89 -0.39 -10.60
CA GLY A 105 1.50 -0.05 -10.93
C GLY A 105 1.37 1.15 -11.88
N GLY A 106 2.32 2.10 -11.85
CA GLY A 106 2.39 3.19 -12.82
C GLY A 106 3.19 2.85 -14.08
N LEU A 107 4.30 2.11 -13.93
CA LEU A 107 5.22 1.78 -15.02
C LEU A 107 4.60 0.81 -16.02
N VAL A 108 3.88 -0.20 -15.57
CA VAL A 108 3.27 -1.21 -16.46
C VAL A 108 2.26 -0.59 -17.44
N PRO A 109 1.26 0.20 -16.99
CA PRO A 109 0.37 0.89 -17.92
C PRO A 109 1.10 1.86 -18.86
N LEU A 110 2.13 2.56 -18.39
CA LEU A 110 2.94 3.46 -19.21
C LEU A 110 3.64 2.73 -20.35
N LEU A 111 4.33 1.61 -20.05
CA LEU A 111 5.01 0.79 -21.07
C LEU A 111 4.01 0.22 -22.08
N LEU A 112 2.86 -0.27 -21.61
CA LEU A 112 1.81 -0.80 -22.48
C LEU A 112 1.22 0.28 -23.40
N LEU A 113 1.05 1.51 -22.91
CA LEU A 113 0.61 2.65 -23.75
C LEU A 113 1.62 2.98 -24.85
N LEU A 114 2.92 2.91 -24.54
CA LEU A 114 3.99 3.12 -25.52
C LEU A 114 4.00 2.02 -26.59
N CYS A 115 3.86 0.75 -26.18
CA CYS A 115 3.78 -0.39 -27.12
C CYS A 115 2.59 -0.29 -28.09
N VAL A 116 1.49 0.31 -27.65
CA VAL A 116 0.27 0.48 -28.44
C VAL A 116 0.30 1.74 -29.32
N GLY A 117 1.33 2.58 -29.20
CA GLY A 117 1.47 3.81 -29.98
C GLY A 117 0.40 4.86 -29.70
N GLN A 118 -0.11 4.91 -28.46
CA GLN A 118 -1.13 5.88 -28.01
C GLN A 118 -2.46 5.85 -28.79
N GLN A 119 -2.77 4.74 -29.46
CA GLN A 119 -4.03 4.58 -30.19
C GLN A 119 -5.20 4.32 -29.22
N VAL A 120 -6.14 5.28 -29.15
CA VAL A 120 -7.31 5.23 -28.23
C VAL A 120 -8.12 3.95 -28.40
N ALA A 121 -8.29 3.45 -29.62
CA ALA A 121 -9.03 2.21 -29.91
C ALA A 121 -8.47 0.99 -29.15
N LYS A 122 -7.17 0.98 -28.83
CA LYS A 122 -6.47 -0.13 -28.17
C LYS A 122 -6.30 0.08 -26.66
N TYR A 123 -6.79 1.17 -26.08
CA TYR A 123 -6.69 1.42 -24.63
C TYR A 123 -7.40 0.35 -23.79
N HIS A 124 -8.41 -0.31 -24.37
CA HIS A 124 -9.05 -1.44 -23.71
C HIS A 124 -8.09 -2.60 -23.43
N ILE A 125 -7.10 -2.82 -24.30
CA ILE A 125 -6.07 -3.85 -24.14
C ILE A 125 -5.13 -3.45 -23.00
N VAL A 126 -4.73 -2.17 -22.95
CA VAL A 126 -3.79 -1.63 -21.96
C VAL A 126 -4.27 -1.84 -20.54
N TRP A 127 -5.51 -1.42 -20.21
CA TRP A 127 -5.98 -1.53 -18.82
C TRP A 127 -6.26 -2.98 -18.41
N ARG A 128 -6.75 -3.84 -19.32
CA ARG A 128 -6.98 -5.26 -19.05
C ARG A 128 -5.67 -6.00 -18.81
N THR A 129 -4.69 -5.81 -19.69
CA THR A 129 -3.35 -6.42 -19.55
C THR A 129 -2.63 -5.90 -18.31
N SER A 130 -2.81 -4.64 -17.94
CA SER A 130 -2.29 -4.11 -16.67
C SER A 130 -2.85 -4.86 -15.45
N PHE A 131 -4.15 -5.16 -15.40
CA PHE A 131 -4.71 -6.00 -14.33
C PHE A 131 -4.23 -7.45 -14.40
N ALA A 132 -4.11 -8.01 -15.60
CA ALA A 132 -3.61 -9.38 -15.79
C ALA A 132 -2.16 -9.53 -15.28
N LEU A 133 -1.29 -8.57 -15.60
CA LEU A 133 0.08 -8.52 -15.10
C LEU A 133 0.14 -8.29 -13.59
N GLY A 134 -0.74 -7.45 -13.05
CA GLY A 134 -0.88 -7.24 -11.60
C GLY A 134 -1.30 -8.50 -10.81
N MET A 135 -1.84 -9.52 -11.48
CA MET A 135 -2.18 -10.81 -10.87
C MET A 135 -0.95 -11.72 -10.66
N ALA A 136 0.16 -11.48 -11.36
CA ALA A 136 1.33 -12.36 -11.32
C ALA A 136 2.01 -12.45 -9.94
N PRO A 137 2.29 -11.33 -9.21
CA PRO A 137 2.91 -11.43 -7.90
C PRO A 137 2.05 -12.17 -6.85
N PRO A 138 0.73 -11.92 -6.73
CA PRO A 138 -0.13 -12.71 -5.84
C PRO A 138 -0.15 -14.21 -6.17
N LEU A 139 -0.12 -14.59 -7.45
CA LEU A 139 -0.07 -16.00 -7.87
C LEU A 139 1.27 -16.67 -7.49
N LEU A 140 2.38 -15.95 -7.65
CA LEU A 140 3.69 -16.43 -7.21
C LEU A 140 3.71 -16.61 -5.69
N ILE A 141 3.20 -15.63 -4.94
CA ILE A 141 3.12 -15.68 -3.48
C ILE A 141 2.17 -16.79 -3.02
N PHE A 142 1.07 -17.06 -3.75
CA PHE A 142 0.13 -18.14 -3.43
C PHE A 142 0.85 -19.49 -3.36
N TRP A 143 1.74 -19.77 -4.31
CA TRP A 143 2.54 -20.99 -4.31
C TRP A 143 3.44 -21.10 -3.07
N PHE A 144 4.12 -20.02 -2.71
CA PHE A 144 4.94 -19.97 -1.50
C PHE A 144 4.12 -20.06 -0.20
N ARG A 145 2.92 -19.45 -0.16
CA ARG A 145 2.01 -19.49 0.99
C ARG A 145 1.47 -20.90 1.25
N MET A 146 1.24 -21.69 0.21
CA MET A 146 0.89 -23.11 0.38
C MET A 146 2.00 -23.92 1.06
N ARG A 147 3.26 -23.50 0.90
CA ARG A 147 4.45 -24.16 1.48
C ARG A 147 4.93 -23.53 2.80
N MET A 148 4.30 -22.45 3.26
CA MET A 148 4.69 -21.74 4.47
C MET A 148 4.47 -22.61 5.72
N ALA A 149 5.53 -22.76 6.51
CA ALA A 149 5.48 -23.35 7.84
C ALA A 149 4.91 -22.32 8.83
N VAL A 150 4.05 -22.78 9.74
CA VAL A 150 3.43 -21.92 10.75
C VAL A 150 4.44 -21.63 11.86
N SER A 151 4.58 -20.36 12.25
CA SER A 151 5.51 -19.91 13.31
C SER A 151 5.29 -20.68 14.62
N THR A 152 6.37 -20.91 15.36
CA THR A 152 6.31 -21.56 16.68
C THR A 152 5.62 -20.68 17.71
N ALA A 153 5.75 -19.35 17.57
CA ALA A 153 5.03 -18.36 18.35
C ALA A 153 3.51 -18.49 18.20
N TYR A 154 2.99 -18.64 16.97
CA TYR A 154 1.57 -18.93 16.77
C TYR A 154 1.20 -20.29 17.40
N ARG A 155 2.05 -21.31 17.25
CA ARG A 155 1.78 -22.65 17.82
C ARG A 155 1.67 -22.65 19.36
N LYS A 156 2.40 -21.76 20.03
CA LYS A 156 2.44 -21.62 21.50
C LYS A 156 1.35 -20.69 22.05
N SER A 157 0.89 -19.72 21.25
CA SER A 157 -0.09 -18.69 21.65
C SER A 157 -1.42 -18.76 20.89
N ALA A 158 -1.66 -19.81 20.10
CA ALA A 158 -2.87 -19.95 19.31
C ALA A 158 -4.11 -19.96 20.21
N LEU A 159 -4.96 -18.95 20.07
CA LEU A 159 -6.30 -18.87 20.66
C LEU A 159 -7.29 -19.85 20.00
N ARG A 160 -6.82 -20.99 19.46
CA ARG A 160 -7.58 -21.94 18.62
C ARG A 160 -8.85 -22.47 19.28
N LYS A 161 -8.99 -22.32 20.61
CA LYS A 161 -10.17 -22.72 21.40
C LYS A 161 -10.64 -21.68 22.42
N GLN A 162 -10.04 -20.49 22.47
CA GLN A 162 -10.41 -19.45 23.45
C GLN A 162 -11.06 -18.27 22.74
N ARG A 163 -12.19 -17.79 23.27
CA ARG A 163 -12.78 -16.52 22.82
C ARG A 163 -11.79 -15.40 23.13
N ALA A 164 -11.27 -14.76 22.09
CA ALA A 164 -10.40 -13.60 22.25
C ALA A 164 -11.13 -12.53 23.10
N PRO A 165 -10.56 -12.10 24.24
CA PRO A 165 -11.24 -11.16 25.13
C PRO A 165 -11.12 -9.74 24.58
N TYR A 166 -11.80 -9.44 23.47
CA TYR A 166 -11.76 -8.14 22.79
C TYR A 166 -12.11 -6.97 23.73
N LYS A 167 -13.06 -7.18 24.65
CA LYS A 167 -13.44 -6.18 25.66
C LYS A 167 -12.29 -5.86 26.62
N LEU A 168 -11.50 -6.86 27.02
CA LEU A 168 -10.34 -6.68 27.90
C LEU A 168 -9.18 -6.04 27.15
N ALA A 169 -8.94 -6.46 25.91
CA ALA A 169 -7.94 -5.86 25.04
C ALA A 169 -8.24 -4.37 24.79
N LEU A 170 -9.50 -4.03 24.48
CA LEU A 170 -9.91 -2.64 24.29
C LEU A 170 -9.73 -1.84 25.59
N LYS A 171 -10.22 -2.34 26.74
CA LYS A 171 -10.08 -1.64 28.03
C LYS A 171 -8.62 -1.42 28.43
N ARG A 172 -7.73 -2.36 28.13
CA ARG A 172 -6.30 -2.27 28.48
C ARG A 172 -5.50 -1.41 27.50
N TYR A 173 -5.80 -1.48 26.21
CA TYR A 173 -5.00 -0.88 25.14
C TYR A 173 -5.67 0.32 24.45
N TRP A 174 -6.77 0.88 24.98
CA TRP A 174 -7.47 1.99 24.34
C TRP A 174 -6.59 3.23 24.09
N ARG A 175 -5.63 3.56 24.98
CA ARG A 175 -4.74 4.72 24.80
C ARG A 175 -3.74 4.51 23.65
N PRO A 176 -2.94 3.41 23.59
CA PRO A 176 -2.13 3.10 22.42
C PRO A 176 -2.95 2.95 21.13
N LEU A 177 -4.13 2.33 21.21
CA LEU A 177 -5.00 2.11 20.06
C LEU A 177 -5.50 3.44 19.49
N ALA A 178 -5.98 4.35 20.34
CA ALA A 178 -6.41 5.68 19.91
C ALA A 178 -5.26 6.48 19.29
N GLY A 179 -4.08 6.47 19.91
CA GLY A 179 -2.90 7.16 19.36
C GLY A 179 -2.49 6.64 17.98
N ALA A 180 -2.42 5.31 17.83
CA ALA A 180 -2.10 4.69 16.54
C ALA A 180 -3.19 4.94 15.49
N ALA A 181 -4.47 4.79 15.86
CA ALA A 181 -5.59 5.00 14.95
C ALA A 181 -5.69 6.45 14.49
N SER A 182 -5.51 7.44 15.38
CA SER A 182 -5.51 8.86 15.02
C SER A 182 -4.34 9.22 14.11
N THR A 183 -3.14 8.74 14.42
CA THR A 183 -1.95 8.97 13.59
C THR A 183 -2.13 8.37 12.19
N TRP A 184 -2.66 7.15 12.12
CA TRP A 184 -2.95 6.47 10.88
C TRP A 184 -4.07 7.16 10.09
N PHE A 185 -5.12 7.61 10.77
CA PHE A 185 -6.20 8.37 10.15
C PHE A 185 -5.70 9.66 9.51
N LEU A 186 -4.91 10.45 10.26
CA LEU A 186 -4.33 11.70 9.75
C LEU A 186 -3.41 11.44 8.54
N TYR A 187 -2.58 10.39 8.61
CA TYR A 187 -1.75 9.99 7.48
C TYR A 187 -2.58 9.67 6.24
N ASN A 188 -3.62 8.83 6.37
CA ASN A 188 -4.45 8.43 5.23
C ASN A 188 -5.27 9.59 4.67
N TRP A 189 -5.74 10.50 5.53
CA TRP A 189 -6.48 11.69 5.12
C TRP A 189 -5.66 12.58 4.19
N ILE A 190 -4.35 12.68 4.42
CA ILE A 190 -3.43 13.47 3.60
C ILE A 190 -2.95 12.63 2.41
N SER A 191 -2.34 11.47 2.66
CA SER A 191 -1.60 10.73 1.65
C SER A 191 -2.47 10.09 0.57
N ILE A 192 -3.70 9.64 0.87
CA ILE A 192 -4.56 9.01 -0.15
C ILE A 192 -5.01 10.01 -1.23
N PRO A 193 -5.56 11.20 -0.90
CA PRO A 193 -5.90 12.19 -1.91
C PRO A 193 -4.68 12.63 -2.74
N PHE A 194 -3.54 12.89 -2.11
CA PHE A 194 -2.31 13.24 -2.81
C PHE A 194 -1.85 12.11 -3.75
N GLY A 195 -2.00 10.84 -3.35
CA GLY A 195 -1.71 9.69 -4.21
C GLY A 195 -2.67 9.56 -5.40
N ILE A 196 -3.98 9.59 -5.16
CA ILE A 196 -5.02 9.38 -6.19
C ILE A 196 -5.05 10.54 -7.19
N PHE A 197 -4.97 11.78 -6.70
CA PHE A 197 -5.04 12.97 -7.55
C PHE A 197 -3.68 13.43 -8.07
N SER A 198 -2.58 12.74 -7.75
CA SER A 198 -1.23 13.06 -8.26
C SER A 198 -1.23 13.25 -9.77
N SER A 199 -1.76 12.29 -10.53
CA SER A 199 -1.84 12.34 -11.99
C SER A 199 -2.66 13.53 -12.50
N THR A 200 -3.76 13.88 -11.82
CA THR A 200 -4.59 15.04 -12.17
C THR A 200 -3.90 16.37 -11.85
N ILE A 201 -3.19 16.44 -10.72
CA ILE A 201 -2.40 17.60 -10.32
C ILE A 201 -1.27 17.83 -11.34
N ILE A 202 -0.57 16.76 -11.71
CA ILE A 202 0.46 16.79 -12.76
C ILE A 202 -0.13 17.19 -14.10
N ALA A 203 -1.29 16.65 -14.49
CA ALA A 203 -1.94 16.99 -15.75
C ALA A 203 -2.36 18.47 -15.83
N ARG A 204 -2.71 19.07 -14.69
CA ARG A 204 -3.03 20.51 -14.59
C ARG A 204 -1.80 21.40 -14.55
N ALA A 205 -0.70 20.91 -13.96
CA ALA A 205 0.56 21.64 -13.86
C ALA A 205 1.45 21.50 -15.12
N ASN A 206 1.27 20.43 -15.91
CA ASN A 206 2.04 20.17 -17.11
C ASN A 206 1.50 20.99 -18.29
N VAL A 207 2.40 21.75 -18.93
CA VAL A 207 2.09 22.64 -20.06
C VAL A 207 1.79 21.85 -21.35
N GLU A 208 2.18 20.58 -21.41
CA GLU A 208 1.94 19.71 -22.56
C GLU A 208 0.90 18.62 -22.22
N HIS A 209 -0.27 18.67 -22.85
CA HIS A 209 -1.42 17.77 -22.61
C HIS A 209 -1.23 16.31 -23.06
N SER A 210 -0.01 15.76 -23.00
CA SER A 210 0.26 14.37 -23.38
C SER A 210 0.04 13.41 -22.21
N LEU A 211 -0.85 12.42 -22.41
CA LEU A 211 -1.13 11.37 -21.44
C LEU A 211 0.13 10.60 -21.00
N VAL A 212 1.04 10.33 -21.94
CA VAL A 212 2.28 9.60 -21.66
C VAL A 212 3.23 10.42 -20.80
N LYS A 213 3.33 11.73 -21.03
CA LYS A 213 4.13 12.62 -20.17
C LYS A 213 3.53 12.69 -18.76
N THR A 214 2.21 12.82 -18.63
CA THR A 214 1.53 12.82 -17.32
C THR A 214 1.77 11.53 -16.55
N LEU A 215 1.62 10.36 -17.20
CA LEU A 215 1.89 9.07 -16.57
C LEU A 215 3.38 8.88 -16.26
N GLY A 216 4.27 9.31 -17.16
CA GLY A 216 5.72 9.29 -16.94
C GLY A 216 6.14 10.07 -15.70
N TRP A 217 5.65 11.29 -15.55
CA TRP A 217 5.89 12.09 -14.34
C TRP A 217 5.26 11.46 -13.09
N GLY A 218 4.10 10.81 -13.22
CA GLY A 218 3.51 10.03 -12.13
C GLY A 218 4.40 8.87 -11.68
N VAL A 219 5.04 8.15 -12.61
CA VAL A 219 6.02 7.10 -12.29
C VAL A 219 7.25 7.67 -11.61
N VAL A 220 7.77 8.80 -12.10
CA VAL A 220 8.90 9.51 -11.45
C VAL A 220 8.56 9.85 -10.01
N ILE A 221 7.37 10.40 -9.75
CA ILE A 221 6.89 10.70 -8.40
C ILE A 221 6.78 9.43 -7.56
N ASN A 222 6.28 8.33 -8.11
CA ASN A 222 6.22 7.07 -7.37
C ASN A 222 7.62 6.52 -6.99
N CYS A 223 8.66 6.78 -7.79
CA CYS A 223 10.03 6.41 -7.45
C CYS A 223 10.55 7.15 -6.20
N PHE A 224 10.02 8.33 -5.87
CA PHE A 224 10.38 9.04 -4.64
C PHE A 224 9.83 8.36 -3.37
N TYR A 225 8.91 7.39 -3.48
CA TYR A 225 8.55 6.58 -2.32
C TYR A 225 9.68 5.64 -1.89
N ILE A 226 10.53 5.17 -2.83
CA ILE A 226 11.55 4.14 -2.57
C ILE A 226 12.58 4.52 -1.48
N PRO A 227 13.14 5.74 -1.44
CA PRO A 227 14.11 6.10 -0.41
C PRO A 227 13.52 6.17 1.01
N GLY A 228 12.21 6.43 1.12
CA GLY A 228 11.52 6.63 2.40
C GLY A 228 11.66 5.44 3.37
N PRO A 229 11.29 4.21 2.94
CA PRO A 229 11.47 2.99 3.72
C PRO A 229 12.91 2.77 4.22
N PHE A 230 13.92 3.06 3.40
CA PHE A 230 15.33 2.87 3.79
C PHE A 230 15.73 3.83 4.90
N ILE A 231 15.38 5.11 4.73
CA ILE A 231 15.68 6.18 5.69
C ILE A 231 14.88 5.96 6.99
N GLY A 232 13.57 5.70 6.87
CA GLY A 232 12.67 5.44 7.98
C GLY A 232 13.07 4.19 8.78
N GLY A 233 13.38 3.09 8.08
CA GLY A 233 13.85 1.87 8.71
C GLY A 233 15.16 2.07 9.49
N TYR A 234 16.13 2.77 8.90
CA TYR A 234 17.42 3.05 9.55
C TYR A 234 17.29 3.99 10.75
N LEU A 235 16.50 5.06 10.63
CA LEU A 235 16.24 5.99 11.72
C LEU A 235 15.47 5.32 12.86
N SER A 236 14.48 4.48 12.53
CA SER A 236 13.66 3.74 13.48
C SER A 236 14.49 2.86 14.42
N ASP A 237 15.55 2.24 13.91
CA ASP A 237 16.47 1.43 14.71
C ASP A 237 17.49 2.27 15.52
N LYS A 238 17.80 3.51 15.11
CA LYS A 238 18.82 4.37 15.76
C LYS A 238 18.26 5.34 16.80
N ILE A 239 17.22 6.10 16.45
CA ILE A 239 16.59 7.12 17.31
C ILE A 239 15.27 6.62 17.92
N GLY A 240 14.79 5.45 17.47
CA GLY A 240 13.55 4.87 17.93
C GLY A 240 12.33 5.30 17.12
N ARG A 241 11.30 4.46 17.16
CA ARG A 241 10.08 4.56 16.33
C ARG A 241 9.31 5.86 16.54
N ARG A 242 9.10 6.26 17.79
CA ARG A 242 8.30 7.45 18.11
C ARG A 242 8.97 8.74 17.61
N GLN A 243 10.29 8.84 17.76
CA GLN A 243 11.05 10.00 17.29
C GLN A 243 11.12 10.04 15.76
N THR A 244 11.27 8.87 15.12
CA THR A 244 11.25 8.75 13.66
C THR A 244 9.91 9.19 13.07
N MET A 245 8.79 8.73 13.66
CA MET A 245 7.44 9.18 13.28
C MET A 245 7.25 10.68 13.44
N ALA A 246 7.64 11.24 14.59
CA ALA A 246 7.51 12.67 14.85
C ALA A 246 8.33 13.49 13.83
N LEU A 247 9.58 13.09 13.58
CA LEU A 247 10.46 13.75 12.60
C LEU A 247 9.87 13.71 11.19
N GLY A 248 9.40 12.54 10.74
CA GLY A 248 8.78 12.40 9.42
C GLY A 248 7.55 13.29 9.25
N PHE A 249 6.62 13.26 10.21
CA PHE A 249 5.43 14.12 10.15
C PHE A 249 5.75 15.61 10.24
N THR A 250 6.70 16.02 11.09
CA THR A 250 7.07 17.43 11.21
C THR A 250 7.71 17.94 9.92
N LEU A 251 8.64 17.20 9.33
CA LEU A 251 9.26 17.58 8.06
C LEU A 251 8.26 17.57 6.91
N GLN A 252 7.39 16.56 6.86
CA GLN A 252 6.32 16.50 5.86
C GLN A 252 5.34 17.68 6.01
N ALA A 253 4.96 18.05 7.25
CA ALA A 253 4.10 19.19 7.49
C ALA A 253 4.74 20.51 7.04
N ILE A 254 6.03 20.73 7.36
CA ILE A 254 6.78 21.92 6.93
C ILE A 254 6.78 22.02 5.41
N LEU A 255 7.13 20.93 4.69
CA LEU A 255 7.09 20.94 3.23
C LEU A 255 5.67 21.09 2.68
N GLY A 256 4.66 20.52 3.35
CA GLY A 256 3.26 20.71 2.98
C GLY A 256 2.83 22.17 3.06
N PHE A 257 3.24 22.90 4.09
CA PHE A 257 3.00 24.34 4.21
C PHE A 257 3.75 25.15 3.15
N VAL A 258 5.00 24.79 2.84
CA VAL A 258 5.77 25.46 1.77
C VAL A 258 5.11 25.23 0.41
N LEU A 259 4.75 23.98 0.10
CA LEU A 259 4.06 23.64 -1.14
C LEU A 259 2.72 24.35 -1.24
N GLY A 260 1.92 24.39 -0.18
CA GLY A 260 0.62 25.06 -0.15
C GLY A 260 0.69 26.59 -0.20
N GLY A 261 1.65 27.19 0.50
CA GLY A 261 1.81 28.65 0.57
C GLY A 261 2.48 29.27 -0.66
N ALA A 262 3.30 28.50 -1.38
CA ALA A 262 4.02 28.95 -2.58
C ALA A 262 3.61 28.17 -3.84
N MET A 263 2.35 27.71 -3.93
CA MET A 263 1.87 26.91 -5.07
C MET A 263 2.09 27.62 -6.42
N ASP A 264 1.74 28.90 -6.53
CA ASP A 264 1.81 29.64 -7.79
C ASP A 264 3.22 29.76 -8.38
N PRO A 265 4.27 30.16 -7.62
CA PRO A 265 5.63 30.19 -8.16
C PRO A 265 6.21 28.79 -8.38
N ILE A 266 5.86 27.81 -7.56
CA ILE A 266 6.40 26.44 -7.68
C ILE A 266 5.83 25.73 -8.91
N GLN A 267 4.55 25.91 -9.23
CA GLN A 267 3.93 25.31 -10.42
C GLN A 267 4.50 25.87 -11.74
N ARG A 268 4.96 27.12 -11.75
CA ARG A 268 5.64 27.71 -12.93
C ARG A 268 6.93 26.98 -13.27
N ILE A 269 7.61 26.40 -12.28
CA ILE A 269 8.83 25.61 -12.48
C ILE A 269 8.49 24.14 -12.24
N PHE A 270 7.92 23.50 -13.27
CA PHE A 270 7.42 22.13 -13.17
C PHE A 270 8.43 21.10 -12.58
N PRO A 271 9.74 21.10 -12.94
CA PRO A 271 10.71 20.19 -12.32
C PRO A 271 10.90 20.42 -10.81
N LEU A 272 10.83 21.68 -10.36
CA LEU A 272 10.92 22.02 -8.94
C LEU A 272 9.70 21.49 -8.17
N PHE A 273 8.50 21.60 -8.76
CA PHE A 273 7.29 21.00 -8.21
C PHE A 273 7.44 19.49 -8.04
N VAL A 274 7.91 18.77 -9.05
CA VAL A 274 8.08 17.31 -9.00
C VAL A 274 9.06 16.89 -7.90
N VAL A 275 10.19 17.57 -7.76
CA VAL A 275 11.20 17.25 -6.72
C VAL A 275 10.66 17.53 -5.32
N LEU A 276 10.08 18.72 -5.08
CA LEU A 276 9.54 19.07 -3.76
C LEU A 276 8.37 18.16 -3.37
N TYR A 277 7.50 17.85 -4.33
CA TYR A 277 6.40 16.92 -4.12
C TYR A 277 6.89 15.49 -3.86
N GLY A 278 7.91 15.04 -4.61
CA GLY A 278 8.58 13.77 -4.38
C GLY A 278 9.17 13.66 -2.97
N ILE A 279 9.92 14.67 -2.52
CA ILE A 279 10.50 14.72 -1.16
C ILE A 279 9.39 14.71 -0.10
N PHE A 280 8.31 15.47 -0.30
CA PHE A 280 7.15 15.45 0.59
C PHE A 280 6.58 14.04 0.77
N LEU A 281 6.49 13.26 -0.32
CA LEU A 281 6.03 11.87 -0.28
C LEU A 281 7.06 10.94 0.38
N THR A 282 8.36 11.11 0.10
CA THR A 282 9.44 10.37 0.76
C THR A 282 9.35 10.53 2.28
N LEU A 283 9.18 11.76 2.77
CA LEU A 283 9.09 12.05 4.20
C LEU A 283 7.84 11.44 4.85
N GLY A 284 6.75 11.31 4.08
CA GLY A 284 5.56 10.59 4.50
C GLY A 284 5.81 9.10 4.73
N GLU A 285 6.71 8.47 3.99
CA GLU A 285 7.10 7.07 4.21
C GLU A 285 8.20 6.93 5.28
N VAL A 286 9.01 7.96 5.53
CA VAL A 286 10.01 7.96 6.63
C VAL A 286 9.35 7.92 8.00
N GLY A 287 8.24 8.63 8.20
CA GLY A 287 7.59 8.77 9.49
C GLY A 287 6.73 7.56 9.88
N PRO A 288 5.45 7.54 9.49
CA PRO A 288 4.50 6.46 9.80
C PRO A 288 4.60 5.25 8.87
N GLY A 289 5.79 4.96 8.31
CA GLY A 289 6.03 3.76 7.51
C GLY A 289 5.24 2.56 8.07
N ARG A 290 4.37 2.03 7.22
CA ARG A 290 3.26 1.11 7.47
C ARG A 290 3.62 -0.11 8.33
#